data_AF-A0A2G5IM34-F1
#
_entry.id   AF-A0A2G5IM34-F1
#
_cell.length_a   1.000
_cell.length_b   1.000
_cell.length_c   1.000
_cell.angle_alpha   90.00
_cell.angle_beta   90.00
_cell.angle_gamma   90.00
#
_symmetry.space_group_name_H-M   'P 1'
#
loop_
_entity.id
_entity.type
_entity.pdbx_description
1 polymer ?
#
loop_
_entity_poly.entity_id
_entity_poly.type
_entity_poly.pdbx_seq_one_letter_code
_entity_poly.pdbx_strand_id
1 'polypeptide(L)'
;MVFSFLETFIARLTRAQEDFSPDGPAAEQALRDLIQAVHADTYEVACCRVVSHMTTADGKPVEFTNIRVEPVISQAADHDKELQRIISTVIPGAASAYGRDRPHGFAPPESVIIAQDSGAKPFDLAKPLSQRIERFMLLVRLLKPSTSESMAEIQGATHTVREFKPTVLRFRGAGPGFGSPTQLAARVITLSSDDVSRVDGLGRLLAAAEQPRTGMAFTSFGMALQKFLLSFHAYGWSEQIVDLATAFEAALSGKEKTDVTLRLKIRASTLLSTAVDPTEQIFNDVGVIYGLRSTLVHGGAMTEKALLKEVRKISTVPDGIPDGLAIAHAVERLRDLVRRSLLARICLAADDAPLWLLDADTGVDAAMVDDLRRKTWREAWRDTLNSIDALASADPPLA
;
A
#
# COMPACT_ATOMS: atom_id res chain seq x y z
N MET A 1 -9.67 -31.46 0.45
CA MET A 1 -9.71 -32.25 -0.80
C MET A 1 -11.06 -32.92 -1.06
N VAL A 2 -11.57 -33.82 -0.21
CA VAL A 2 -12.86 -34.51 -0.46
C VAL A 2 -14.03 -33.54 -0.68
N PHE A 3 -14.18 -32.52 0.19
CA PHE A 3 -15.26 -31.53 0.05
C PHE A 3 -15.12 -30.66 -1.21
N SER A 4 -13.91 -30.22 -1.56
CA SER A 4 -13.69 -29.42 -2.78
C SER A 4 -13.91 -30.25 -4.04
N PHE A 5 -13.59 -31.53 -4.01
CA PHE A 5 -13.95 -32.47 -5.07
C PHE A 5 -15.47 -32.58 -5.23
N LEU A 6 -16.22 -32.83 -4.15
CA LEU A 6 -17.69 -32.92 -4.20
C LEU A 6 -18.34 -31.62 -4.70
N GLU A 7 -17.91 -30.47 -4.18
CA GLU A 7 -18.37 -29.15 -4.62
C GLU A 7 -18.11 -28.93 -6.12
N THR A 8 -16.89 -29.26 -6.58
CA THR A 8 -16.50 -29.14 -7.99
C THR A 8 -17.31 -30.07 -8.87
N PHE A 9 -17.52 -31.30 -8.43
CA PHE A 9 -18.26 -32.31 -9.17
C PHE A 9 -19.72 -31.90 -9.37
N ILE A 10 -20.40 -31.49 -8.30
CA ILE A 10 -21.78 -31.00 -8.35
C ILE A 10 -21.87 -29.76 -9.25
N ALA A 11 -20.96 -28.80 -9.09
CA ALA A 11 -20.94 -27.58 -9.91
C ALA A 11 -20.72 -27.88 -11.40
N ARG A 12 -19.88 -28.87 -11.72
CA ARG A 12 -19.58 -29.30 -13.09
C ARG A 12 -20.81 -29.93 -13.75
N LEU A 13 -21.47 -30.89 -13.09
CA LEU A 13 -22.73 -31.49 -13.56
C LEU A 13 -23.81 -30.43 -13.80
N THR A 14 -23.99 -29.51 -12.85
CA THR A 14 -24.99 -28.44 -12.96
C THR A 14 -24.71 -27.50 -14.14
N ARG A 15 -23.45 -27.12 -14.37
CA ARG A 15 -23.06 -26.25 -15.49
C ARG A 15 -23.19 -26.95 -16.85
N ALA A 16 -22.88 -28.25 -16.90
CA ALA A 16 -23.02 -29.04 -18.11
C ALA A 16 -24.49 -29.41 -18.41
N GLN A 17 -25.41 -29.18 -17.47
CA GLN A 17 -26.80 -29.64 -17.54
C GLN A 17 -26.89 -31.17 -17.77
N GLU A 18 -25.94 -31.90 -17.19
CA GLU A 18 -25.84 -33.36 -17.29
C GLU A 18 -26.45 -34.01 -16.04
N ASP A 19 -27.23 -35.06 -16.24
CA ASP A 19 -27.61 -35.96 -15.16
C ASP A 19 -26.38 -36.74 -14.67
N PHE A 20 -26.39 -37.12 -13.39
CA PHE A 20 -25.32 -37.92 -12.83
C PHE A 20 -25.25 -39.30 -13.51
N SER A 21 -24.12 -39.57 -14.16
CA SER A 21 -23.72 -40.89 -14.63
C SER A 21 -22.28 -41.17 -14.18
N PRO A 22 -21.97 -42.33 -13.59
CA PRO A 22 -20.62 -42.65 -13.12
C PRO A 22 -19.58 -42.70 -14.25
N ASP A 23 -20.01 -43.07 -15.46
CA ASP A 23 -19.18 -43.10 -16.67
C ASP A 23 -19.40 -41.86 -17.56
N GLY A 24 -20.08 -40.85 -17.04
CA GLY A 24 -20.33 -39.59 -17.75
C GLY A 24 -19.07 -38.73 -17.89
N PRO A 25 -18.96 -37.88 -18.91
CA PRO A 25 -17.79 -37.02 -19.14
C PRO A 25 -17.43 -36.13 -17.93
N ALA A 26 -18.44 -35.56 -17.25
CA ALA A 26 -18.22 -34.74 -16.06
C ALA A 26 -17.66 -35.54 -14.87
N ALA A 27 -18.09 -36.80 -14.69
CA ALA A 27 -17.60 -37.70 -13.64
C ALA A 27 -16.18 -38.17 -13.91
N GLU A 28 -15.89 -38.55 -15.16
CA GLU A 28 -14.55 -38.95 -15.56
C GLU A 28 -13.55 -37.80 -15.37
N GLN A 29 -13.89 -36.58 -15.81
CA GLN A 29 -13.00 -35.45 -15.64
C GLN A 29 -12.82 -35.05 -14.17
N ALA A 30 -13.87 -35.09 -13.34
CA ALA A 30 -13.73 -34.81 -11.92
C ALA A 30 -12.84 -35.84 -11.22
N LEU A 31 -12.94 -37.12 -11.59
CA LEU A 31 -12.07 -38.17 -11.06
C LEU A 31 -10.61 -37.96 -11.50
N ARG A 32 -10.36 -37.57 -12.76
CA ARG A 32 -9.03 -37.19 -13.24
C ARG A 32 -8.45 -36.02 -12.44
N ASP A 33 -9.24 -34.96 -12.21
CA ASP A 33 -8.83 -33.81 -11.40
C ASP A 33 -8.47 -34.24 -9.95
N LEU A 34 -9.22 -35.18 -9.37
CA LEU A 34 -8.94 -35.74 -8.04
C LEU A 34 -7.65 -36.57 -8.02
N ILE A 35 -7.46 -37.45 -9.01
CA ILE A 35 -6.24 -38.26 -9.12
C ILE A 35 -5.02 -37.35 -9.26
N GLN A 36 -5.11 -36.33 -10.13
CA GLN A 36 -4.05 -35.35 -10.29
C GLN A 36 -3.76 -34.61 -8.98
N ALA A 37 -4.80 -34.17 -8.26
CA ALA A 37 -4.63 -33.45 -6.99
C ALA A 37 -4.02 -34.33 -5.88
N VAL A 38 -4.34 -35.63 -5.84
CA VAL A 38 -3.79 -36.58 -4.84
C VAL A 38 -2.32 -36.90 -5.11
N HIS A 39 -1.92 -36.96 -6.38
CA HIS A 39 -0.54 -37.26 -6.80
C HIS A 39 0.31 -36.00 -7.04
N ALA A 40 -0.21 -34.81 -6.71
CA ALA A 40 0.51 -33.56 -6.90
C ALA A 40 1.60 -33.39 -5.82
N ASP A 41 2.86 -33.32 -6.25
CA ASP A 41 3.99 -32.95 -5.39
C ASP A 41 4.19 -31.43 -5.31
N THR A 42 3.45 -30.66 -6.10
CA THR A 42 3.52 -29.20 -6.17
C THR A 42 2.12 -28.63 -6.33
N TYR A 43 1.84 -27.60 -5.53
CA TYR A 43 0.55 -26.93 -5.47
C TYR A 43 0.73 -25.48 -5.86
N GLU A 44 -0.11 -25.01 -6.78
CA GLU A 44 -0.19 -23.60 -7.14
C GLU A 44 -1.19 -22.88 -6.23
N VAL A 45 -0.74 -21.77 -5.64
CA VAL A 45 -1.51 -20.93 -4.73
C VAL A 45 -1.49 -19.51 -5.22
N ALA A 46 -2.63 -18.84 -5.08
CA ALA A 46 -2.78 -17.44 -5.41
C ALA A 46 -3.26 -16.63 -4.20
N CYS A 47 -2.93 -15.35 -4.26
CA CYS A 47 -3.39 -14.32 -3.35
C CYS A 47 -3.96 -13.17 -4.19
N CYS A 48 -5.24 -12.87 -4.03
CA CYS A 48 -5.96 -11.82 -4.72
C CYS A 48 -6.37 -10.74 -3.71
N ARG A 49 -5.80 -9.54 -3.81
CA ARG A 49 -6.11 -8.42 -2.92
C ARG A 49 -6.89 -7.34 -3.65
N VAL A 50 -8.06 -7.00 -3.12
CA VAL A 50 -8.88 -5.90 -3.60
C VAL A 50 -8.34 -4.59 -3.02
N VAL A 51 -8.10 -3.61 -3.89
CA VAL A 51 -7.53 -2.32 -3.54
C VAL A 51 -8.39 -1.20 -4.12
N SER A 52 -8.77 -0.24 -3.28
CA SER A 52 -9.50 0.97 -3.68
C SER A 52 -8.60 2.04 -4.27
N HIS A 53 -9.22 2.99 -4.97
CA HIS A 53 -8.57 4.13 -5.62
C HIS A 53 -7.34 3.73 -6.46
N MET A 54 -7.44 2.60 -7.17
CA MET A 54 -6.39 2.08 -8.04
C MET A 54 -7.01 1.58 -9.34
N THR A 55 -6.40 1.94 -10.46
CA THR A 55 -6.78 1.50 -11.80
C THR A 55 -5.57 1.47 -12.73
N THR A 56 -5.78 1.07 -13.98
CA THR A 56 -4.77 1.11 -15.03
C THR A 56 -5.12 2.16 -16.09
N ALA A 57 -4.10 2.69 -16.77
CA ALA A 57 -4.24 3.83 -17.69
C ALA A 57 -5.19 3.55 -18.87
N ASP A 58 -5.18 2.33 -19.38
CA ASP A 58 -5.99 1.90 -20.52
C ASP A 58 -7.10 0.92 -20.13
N GLY A 59 -7.28 0.68 -18.82
CA GLY A 59 -8.21 -0.31 -18.33
C GLY A 59 -7.80 -1.76 -18.60
N LYS A 60 -6.58 -2.04 -19.05
CA LYS A 60 -6.12 -3.41 -19.23
C LYS A 60 -5.26 -3.87 -18.07
N PRO A 61 -5.11 -5.19 -17.86
CA PRO A 61 -4.21 -5.71 -16.84
C PRO A 61 -2.77 -5.27 -17.09
N VAL A 62 -2.04 -4.96 -16.02
CA VAL A 62 -0.62 -4.62 -16.08
C VAL A 62 0.17 -5.65 -15.28
N GLU A 63 1.18 -6.23 -15.91
CA GLU A 63 2.09 -7.21 -15.32
C GLU A 63 3.33 -6.51 -14.76
N PHE A 64 3.59 -6.73 -13.47
CA PHE A 64 4.81 -6.37 -12.75
C PHE A 64 5.55 -7.64 -12.38
N THR A 65 6.79 -7.50 -11.88
CA THR A 65 7.57 -8.65 -11.40
C THR A 65 6.81 -9.45 -10.33
N ASN A 66 6.32 -10.63 -10.70
CA ASN A 66 5.55 -11.56 -9.86
C ASN A 66 4.22 -11.01 -9.29
N ILE A 67 3.68 -9.94 -9.90
CA ILE A 67 2.43 -9.29 -9.51
C ILE A 67 1.65 -8.90 -10.76
N ARG A 68 0.36 -9.23 -10.81
CA ARG A 68 -0.56 -8.74 -11.84
C ARG A 68 -1.56 -7.78 -11.22
N VAL A 69 -1.83 -6.65 -11.86
CA VAL A 69 -2.89 -5.72 -11.48
C VAL A 69 -4.03 -5.81 -12.49
N GLU A 70 -5.20 -6.26 -12.05
CA GLU A 70 -6.42 -6.36 -12.85
C GLU A 70 -7.38 -5.21 -12.46
N PRO A 71 -7.63 -4.22 -13.32
CA PRO A 71 -8.61 -3.18 -13.03
C PRO A 71 -10.04 -3.74 -13.04
N VAL A 72 -10.89 -3.27 -12.14
CA VAL A 72 -12.32 -3.61 -12.16
C VAL A 72 -13.06 -2.61 -13.04
N ILE A 73 -13.33 -2.99 -14.29
CA ILE A 73 -14.04 -2.13 -15.25
C ILE A 73 -15.48 -2.60 -15.38
N SER A 74 -16.37 -1.88 -14.71
CA SER A 74 -17.79 -2.18 -14.75
C SER A 74 -18.59 -0.99 -14.25
N GLN A 75 -19.84 -0.89 -14.70
CA GLN A 75 -20.79 0.02 -14.07
C GLN A 75 -21.08 -0.45 -12.64
N ALA A 76 -21.48 0.49 -11.77
CA ALA A 76 -21.74 0.21 -10.35
C ALA A 76 -22.68 -0.99 -10.11
N ALA A 77 -23.66 -1.22 -10.99
CA ALA A 77 -24.63 -2.32 -10.86
C ALA A 77 -24.01 -3.72 -11.07
N ASP A 78 -22.93 -3.83 -11.86
CA ASP A 78 -22.27 -5.10 -12.18
C ASP A 78 -20.87 -5.23 -11.55
N HIS A 79 -20.43 -4.20 -10.81
CA HIS A 79 -19.11 -4.11 -10.19
C HIS A 79 -18.72 -5.34 -9.40
N ASP A 80 -19.67 -5.86 -8.65
CA ASP A 80 -19.41 -6.97 -7.74
C ASP A 80 -19.35 -8.31 -8.45
N LYS A 81 -20.11 -8.45 -9.54
CA LYS A 81 -20.01 -9.62 -10.41
C LYS A 81 -18.65 -9.62 -11.09
N GLU A 82 -18.16 -8.46 -11.51
CA GLU A 82 -16.87 -8.33 -12.18
C GLU A 82 -15.70 -8.59 -11.23
N LEU A 83 -15.71 -7.99 -10.03
CA LEU A 83 -14.75 -8.28 -8.97
C LEU A 83 -14.72 -9.79 -8.64
N GLN A 84 -15.91 -10.38 -8.45
CA GLN A 84 -16.06 -11.81 -8.19
C GLN A 84 -15.52 -12.66 -9.36
N ARG A 85 -15.77 -12.25 -10.60
CA ARG A 85 -15.31 -12.93 -11.82
C ARG A 85 -13.78 -12.92 -11.89
N ILE A 86 -13.14 -11.77 -11.68
CA ILE A 86 -11.68 -11.63 -11.68
C ILE A 86 -11.06 -12.57 -10.64
N ILE A 87 -11.52 -12.50 -9.38
CA ILE A 87 -10.99 -13.33 -8.30
C ILE A 87 -11.27 -14.81 -8.55
N SER A 88 -12.48 -15.18 -8.99
CA SER A 88 -12.86 -16.58 -9.23
C SER A 88 -12.16 -17.22 -10.43
N THR A 89 -11.66 -16.40 -11.36
CA THR A 89 -10.85 -16.88 -12.49
C THR A 89 -9.48 -17.34 -12.01
N VAL A 90 -8.94 -16.73 -10.94
CA VAL A 90 -7.64 -17.09 -10.35
C VAL A 90 -7.80 -18.13 -9.24
N ILE A 91 -8.79 -17.95 -8.36
CA ILE A 91 -9.07 -18.81 -7.22
C ILE A 91 -10.50 -19.35 -7.37
N PRO A 92 -10.68 -20.55 -7.94
CA PRO A 92 -12.01 -21.12 -8.13
C PRO A 92 -12.81 -21.14 -6.83
N GLY A 93 -14.13 -20.93 -6.86
CA GLY A 93 -14.95 -20.99 -5.64
C GLY A 93 -14.63 -19.95 -4.56
N ALA A 94 -13.88 -18.88 -4.86
CA ALA A 94 -13.56 -17.79 -3.92
C ALA A 94 -14.80 -17.22 -3.20
N ALA A 95 -15.98 -17.25 -3.82
CA ALA A 95 -17.25 -16.82 -3.22
C ALA A 95 -17.58 -17.53 -1.89
N SER A 96 -17.10 -18.77 -1.69
CA SER A 96 -17.34 -19.51 -0.46
C SER A 96 -16.58 -18.91 0.74
N ALA A 97 -15.49 -18.18 0.51
CA ALA A 97 -14.60 -17.69 1.56
C ALA A 97 -15.27 -16.69 2.52
N TYR A 98 -16.24 -15.92 2.05
CA TYR A 98 -16.91 -14.88 2.84
C TYR A 98 -18.43 -15.09 2.95
N GLY A 99 -18.92 -16.31 2.69
CA GLY A 99 -20.30 -16.68 3.00
C GLY A 99 -21.38 -15.86 2.27
N ARG A 100 -21.05 -15.26 1.10
CA ARG A 100 -21.85 -14.31 0.32
C ARG A 100 -21.97 -12.88 0.90
N ASP A 101 -21.38 -12.60 2.06
CA ASP A 101 -21.33 -11.26 2.64
C ASP A 101 -20.01 -10.55 2.33
N ARG A 102 -20.10 -9.39 1.68
CA ARG A 102 -18.89 -8.67 1.26
C ARG A 102 -17.99 -8.34 2.44
N PRO A 103 -16.67 -8.55 2.28
CA PRO A 103 -15.72 -8.17 3.32
C PRO A 103 -15.46 -6.66 3.39
N HIS A 104 -15.91 -5.87 2.40
CA HIS A 104 -15.64 -4.42 2.30
C HIS A 104 -16.77 -3.65 1.58
N GLY A 105 -16.78 -2.32 1.74
CA GLY A 105 -17.68 -1.38 1.04
C GLY A 105 -17.22 -1.03 -0.39
N PHE A 106 -18.01 -0.27 -1.15
CA PHE A 106 -17.68 0.15 -2.52
C PHE A 106 -16.84 1.44 -2.52
N ALA A 107 -15.63 1.41 -3.12
CA ALA A 107 -14.70 2.54 -3.17
C ALA A 107 -13.96 2.61 -4.53
N PRO A 108 -14.68 2.90 -5.63
CA PRO A 108 -14.11 2.89 -6.97
C PRO A 108 -13.14 4.07 -7.22
N PRO A 109 -12.25 3.96 -8.22
CA PRO A 109 -11.98 2.74 -8.98
C PRO A 109 -11.25 1.70 -8.13
N GLU A 110 -11.53 0.43 -8.38
CA GLU A 110 -10.91 -0.70 -7.66
C GLU A 110 -10.08 -1.54 -8.62
N SER A 111 -9.06 -2.19 -8.08
CA SER A 111 -8.26 -3.19 -8.79
C SER A 111 -8.06 -4.43 -7.92
N VAL A 112 -7.88 -5.59 -8.57
CA VAL A 112 -7.44 -6.83 -7.92
C VAL A 112 -5.95 -7.03 -8.20
N ILE A 113 -5.15 -6.99 -7.15
CA ILE A 113 -3.72 -7.29 -7.20
C ILE A 113 -3.53 -8.78 -6.95
N ILE A 114 -2.87 -9.46 -7.86
CA ILE A 114 -2.75 -10.91 -7.88
C ILE A 114 -1.28 -11.29 -7.76
N ALA A 115 -0.98 -12.17 -6.82
CA ALA A 115 0.31 -12.83 -6.68
C ALA A 115 0.10 -14.34 -6.73
N GLN A 116 0.95 -15.06 -7.46
CA GLN A 116 0.91 -16.52 -7.57
C GLN A 116 2.29 -17.12 -7.30
N ASP A 117 2.30 -18.33 -6.75
CA ASP A 117 3.51 -19.12 -6.58
C ASP A 117 3.14 -20.62 -6.49
N SER A 118 4.15 -21.47 -6.62
CA SER A 118 3.99 -22.92 -6.57
C SER A 118 4.98 -23.54 -5.60
N GLY A 119 4.55 -24.57 -4.87
CA GLY A 119 5.43 -25.27 -3.93
C GLY A 119 4.79 -26.51 -3.32
N ALA A 120 5.59 -27.29 -2.59
CA ALA A 120 5.15 -28.57 -2.03
C ALA A 120 4.13 -28.42 -0.87
N LYS A 121 4.09 -27.26 -0.21
CA LYS A 121 3.23 -26.98 0.94
C LYS A 121 2.35 -25.75 0.66
N PRO A 122 1.08 -25.93 0.22
CA PRO A 122 0.26 -24.80 -0.21
C PRO A 122 -0.03 -23.77 0.89
N PHE A 123 -0.17 -24.21 2.14
CA PHE A 123 -0.42 -23.32 3.27
C PHE A 123 0.77 -22.39 3.60
N ASP A 124 2.00 -22.81 3.29
CA ASP A 124 3.21 -22.03 3.54
C ASP A 124 3.40 -20.89 2.52
N LEU A 125 2.71 -20.95 1.37
CA LEU A 125 2.80 -19.96 0.29
C LEU A 125 1.95 -18.71 0.54
N ALA A 126 0.89 -18.81 1.33
CA ALA A 126 -0.08 -17.75 1.55
C ALA A 126 0.55 -16.46 2.11
N LYS A 127 1.36 -16.58 3.18
CA LYS A 127 2.00 -15.44 3.84
C LYS A 127 3.05 -14.76 2.93
N PRO A 128 3.98 -15.48 2.28
CA PRO A 128 4.89 -14.88 1.30
C PRO A 128 4.19 -14.14 0.16
N LEU A 129 3.09 -14.68 -0.38
CA LEU A 129 2.31 -14.02 -1.42
C LEU A 129 1.67 -12.71 -0.93
N SER A 130 1.07 -12.72 0.25
CA SER A 130 0.52 -11.52 0.89
C SER A 130 1.60 -10.46 1.12
N GLN A 131 2.79 -10.87 1.58
CA GLN A 131 3.94 -9.98 1.77
C GLN A 131 4.48 -9.42 0.45
N ARG A 132 4.41 -10.19 -0.65
CA ARG A 132 4.77 -9.73 -2.00
C ARG A 132 3.86 -8.60 -2.46
N ILE A 133 2.54 -8.75 -2.26
CA ILE A 133 1.56 -7.68 -2.54
C ILE A 133 1.82 -6.47 -1.63
N GLU A 134 2.11 -6.67 -0.34
CA GLU A 134 2.41 -5.58 0.58
C GLU A 134 3.65 -4.77 0.14
N ARG A 135 4.72 -5.46 -0.28
CA ARG A 135 5.92 -4.81 -0.83
C ARG A 135 5.60 -4.05 -2.11
N PHE A 136 4.82 -4.63 -3.02
CA PHE A 136 4.36 -3.93 -4.22
C PHE A 136 3.59 -2.65 -3.88
N MET A 137 2.63 -2.74 -2.95
CA MET A 137 1.84 -1.60 -2.50
C MET A 137 2.69 -0.51 -1.85
N LEU A 138 3.71 -0.88 -1.07
CA LEU A 138 4.67 0.08 -0.53
C LEU A 138 5.35 0.87 -1.66
N LEU A 139 5.92 0.17 -2.64
CA LEU A 139 6.66 0.81 -3.73
C LEU A 139 5.76 1.73 -4.56
N VAL A 140 4.56 1.27 -4.91
CA VAL A 140 3.60 2.08 -5.66
C VAL A 140 3.18 3.32 -4.85
N ARG A 141 2.87 3.18 -3.56
CA ARG A 141 2.47 4.31 -2.70
C ARG A 141 3.61 5.28 -2.41
N LEU A 142 4.86 4.83 -2.50
CA LEU A 142 6.03 5.71 -2.47
C LEU A 142 6.15 6.51 -3.78
N LEU A 143 6.00 5.85 -4.94
CA LEU A 143 6.10 6.51 -6.25
C LEU A 143 4.92 7.43 -6.55
N LYS A 144 3.70 7.06 -6.17
CA LYS A 144 2.48 7.77 -6.52
C LYS A 144 1.72 8.19 -5.26
N PRO A 145 1.50 9.50 -5.02
CA PRO A 145 0.65 9.95 -3.92
C PRO A 145 -0.75 9.38 -4.11
N SER A 146 -1.32 8.79 -3.06
CA SER A 146 -2.61 8.13 -3.16
C SER A 146 -3.33 8.01 -1.84
N THR A 147 -4.63 7.69 -1.94
CA THR A 147 -5.46 7.23 -0.83
C THR A 147 -5.94 5.80 -1.03
N SER A 148 -5.15 5.00 -1.77
CA SER A 148 -5.47 3.59 -2.01
C SER A 148 -5.45 2.78 -0.72
N GLU A 149 -6.46 1.95 -0.49
CA GLU A 149 -6.56 1.08 0.69
C GLU A 149 -6.70 -0.38 0.27
N SER A 150 -6.01 -1.28 0.98
CA SER A 150 -6.29 -2.70 0.87
C SER A 150 -7.62 -2.97 1.55
N MET A 151 -8.58 -3.58 0.85
CA MET A 151 -9.94 -3.74 1.35
C MET A 151 -10.16 -5.15 1.90
N ALA A 152 -9.86 -6.14 1.06
CA ALA A 152 -9.88 -7.55 1.42
C ALA A 152 -8.85 -8.32 0.60
N GLU A 153 -8.47 -9.48 1.12
CA GLU A 153 -7.58 -10.41 0.44
C GLU A 153 -8.17 -11.81 0.49
N ILE A 154 -8.14 -12.49 -0.65
CA ILE A 154 -8.58 -13.87 -0.81
C ILE A 154 -7.35 -14.69 -1.15
N GLN A 155 -7.12 -15.78 -0.42
CA GLN A 155 -6.01 -16.69 -0.64
C GLN A 155 -6.55 -18.09 -0.87
N GLY A 156 -5.92 -18.87 -1.75
CA GLY A 156 -6.32 -20.25 -1.97
C GLY A 156 -5.61 -20.89 -3.16
N ALA A 157 -5.77 -22.21 -3.31
CA ALA A 157 -5.26 -22.92 -4.47
C ALA A 157 -6.01 -22.51 -5.76
N THR A 158 -5.28 -22.48 -6.87
CA THR A 158 -5.78 -22.09 -8.21
C THR A 158 -6.61 -23.18 -8.89
N HIS A 159 -6.53 -24.42 -8.40
CA HIS A 159 -7.30 -25.55 -8.91
C HIS A 159 -8.66 -25.71 -8.20
N THR A 160 -9.60 -26.37 -8.88
CA THR A 160 -10.95 -26.66 -8.38
C THR A 160 -10.95 -27.77 -7.33
N VAL A 161 -10.27 -28.89 -7.60
CA VAL A 161 -9.96 -29.92 -6.59
C VAL A 161 -8.68 -29.54 -5.88
N ARG A 162 -8.77 -29.38 -4.55
CA ARG A 162 -7.69 -28.71 -3.78
C ARG A 162 -7.65 -29.09 -2.31
N GLU A 163 -6.46 -28.96 -1.75
CA GLU A 163 -6.23 -29.05 -0.31
C GLU A 163 -6.50 -27.72 0.39
N PHE A 164 -5.89 -26.63 -0.08
CA PHE A 164 -6.04 -25.30 0.48
C PHE A 164 -7.28 -24.59 -0.08
N LYS A 165 -8.37 -24.60 0.71
CA LYS A 165 -9.62 -23.92 0.37
C LYS A 165 -9.46 -22.39 0.42
N PRO A 166 -10.28 -21.63 -0.33
CA PRO A 166 -10.24 -20.18 -0.29
C PRO A 166 -10.54 -19.65 1.11
N THR A 167 -9.68 -18.75 1.59
CA THR A 167 -9.84 -18.01 2.84
C THR A 167 -9.90 -16.52 2.56
N VAL A 168 -10.53 -15.76 3.45
CA VAL A 168 -10.61 -14.30 3.35
C VAL A 168 -9.91 -13.64 4.54
N LEU A 169 -9.11 -12.62 4.24
CA LEU A 169 -8.53 -11.70 5.20
C LEU A 169 -9.16 -10.33 4.97
N ARG A 170 -9.60 -9.69 6.07
CA ARG A 170 -10.19 -8.34 6.03
C ARG A 170 -9.16 -7.36 6.56
N PHE A 171 -8.96 -6.26 5.85
CA PHE A 171 -8.11 -5.18 6.33
C PHE A 171 -8.90 -4.24 7.23
N ARG A 172 -8.22 -3.69 8.23
CA ARG A 172 -8.80 -2.67 9.11
C ARG A 172 -9.04 -1.38 8.32
N GLY A 173 -10.08 -0.64 8.70
CA GLY A 173 -10.52 0.57 7.99
C GLY A 173 -11.46 0.33 6.79
N ALA A 174 -11.50 -0.88 6.23
CA ALA A 174 -12.30 -1.22 5.04
C ALA A 174 -13.77 -1.63 5.32
N GLY A 175 -14.28 -1.38 6.53
CA GLY A 175 -15.62 -1.82 6.97
C GLY A 175 -16.71 -0.74 6.85
N PRO A 176 -18.00 -1.13 6.92
CA PRO A 176 -19.11 -0.18 7.01
C PRO A 176 -19.08 0.52 8.37
N GLY A 177 -18.77 1.81 8.37
CA GLY A 177 -18.65 2.67 9.55
C GLY A 177 -18.38 4.12 9.10
N PHE A 178 -18.20 5.06 10.03
CA PHE A 178 -17.74 6.42 9.70
C PHE A 178 -16.54 6.29 8.77
N GLY A 179 -16.73 6.65 7.49
CA GLY A 179 -15.83 6.28 6.41
C GLY A 179 -14.40 6.67 6.73
N SER A 180 -13.45 5.82 6.34
CA SER A 180 -12.04 6.17 6.40
C SER A 180 -11.87 7.57 5.77
N PRO A 181 -11.21 8.55 6.43
CA PRO A 181 -11.05 9.90 5.90
C PRO A 181 -10.45 9.91 4.48
N THR A 182 -9.66 8.89 4.16
CA THR A 182 -9.07 8.62 2.85
C THR A 182 -10.08 8.32 1.74
N GLN A 183 -11.33 7.96 2.08
CA GLN A 183 -12.45 7.85 1.12
C GLN A 183 -13.07 9.21 0.78
N LEU A 184 -12.91 10.23 1.64
CA LEU A 184 -13.47 11.56 1.40
C LEU A 184 -12.61 12.38 0.42
N ALA A 185 -11.29 12.20 0.44
CA ALA A 185 -10.35 12.82 -0.50
C ALA A 185 -9.71 11.73 -1.37
N ALA A 186 -10.46 11.15 -2.31
CA ALA A 186 -9.95 10.08 -3.16
C ALA A 186 -8.85 10.58 -4.11
N ARG A 187 -7.66 9.99 -4.01
CA ARG A 187 -6.55 10.20 -4.96
C ARG A 187 -6.19 8.87 -5.61
N VAL A 188 -6.63 8.75 -6.86
CA VAL A 188 -6.53 7.53 -7.65
C VAL A 188 -5.11 7.30 -8.16
N ILE A 189 -4.59 6.09 -7.94
CA ILE A 189 -3.40 5.59 -8.62
C ILE A 189 -3.82 5.09 -10.00
N THR A 190 -3.18 5.61 -11.03
CA THR A 190 -3.26 5.05 -12.39
C THR A 190 -1.93 4.38 -12.71
N LEU A 191 -1.95 3.08 -12.99
CA LEU A 191 -0.77 2.28 -13.36
C LEU A 191 -0.70 2.04 -14.87
N SER A 192 0.50 2.07 -15.44
CA SER A 192 0.76 1.69 -16.84
C SER A 192 1.99 0.79 -16.94
N SER A 193 2.29 0.33 -18.15
CA SER A 193 3.54 -0.40 -18.47
C SER A 193 4.80 0.38 -18.09
N ASP A 194 4.75 1.72 -18.15
CA ASP A 194 5.90 2.57 -17.81
C ASP A 194 6.23 2.52 -16.31
N ASP A 195 5.25 2.18 -15.48
CA ASP A 195 5.46 2.09 -14.04
C ASP A 195 6.19 0.80 -13.63
N VAL A 196 6.28 -0.20 -14.52
CA VAL A 196 6.94 -1.49 -14.22
C VAL A 196 8.43 -1.27 -13.91
N SER A 197 9.14 -0.57 -14.80
CA SER A 197 10.56 -0.26 -14.61
C SER A 197 10.80 0.66 -13.41
N ARG A 198 9.90 1.60 -13.13
CA ARG A 198 9.95 2.51 -11.98
C ARG A 198 9.80 1.77 -10.66
N VAL A 199 8.81 0.88 -10.56
CA VAL A 199 8.56 0.06 -9.36
C VAL A 199 9.74 -0.89 -9.10
N ASP A 200 10.23 -1.58 -10.14
CA ASP A 200 11.41 -2.45 -10.01
C ASP A 200 12.67 -1.65 -9.64
N GLY A 201 12.86 -0.48 -10.25
CA GLY A 201 13.95 0.44 -9.95
C GLY A 201 13.95 0.89 -8.49
N LEU A 202 12.81 1.36 -7.97
CA LEU A 202 12.68 1.72 -6.57
C LEU A 202 12.88 0.52 -5.64
N GLY A 203 12.39 -0.67 -6.04
CA GLY A 203 12.60 -1.91 -5.29
C GLY A 203 14.08 -2.26 -5.11
N ARG A 204 14.91 -2.02 -6.14
CA ARG A 204 16.37 -2.16 -6.07
C ARG A 204 17.03 -1.09 -5.20
N LEU A 205 16.64 0.18 -5.35
CA LEU A 205 17.16 1.26 -4.50
C LEU A 205 16.88 1.01 -3.02
N LEU A 206 15.66 0.56 -2.70
CA LEU A 206 15.29 0.20 -1.34
C LEU A 206 16.16 -0.95 -0.80
N ALA A 207 16.37 -2.00 -1.60
CA ALA A 207 17.21 -3.12 -1.20
C ALA A 207 18.68 -2.72 -1.02
N ALA A 208 19.20 -1.79 -1.83
CA ALA A 208 20.56 -1.25 -1.70
C ALA A 208 20.71 -0.39 -0.44
N ALA A 209 19.71 0.44 -0.13
CA ALA A 209 19.68 1.26 1.07
C ALA A 209 19.55 0.42 2.35
N GLU A 210 18.75 -0.65 2.32
CA GLU A 210 18.58 -1.59 3.43
C GLU A 210 19.76 -2.55 3.56
N GLN A 211 20.83 -2.10 4.23
CA GLN A 211 21.93 -2.99 4.59
C GLN A 211 21.49 -3.98 5.70
N PRO A 212 21.71 -5.31 5.55
CA PRO A 212 21.36 -6.30 6.57
C PRO A 212 22.06 -6.00 7.90
N ARG A 213 21.29 -5.97 9.00
CA ARG A 213 21.82 -5.74 10.35
C ARG A 213 21.61 -6.95 11.24
N THR A 214 22.70 -7.64 11.54
CA THR A 214 22.71 -8.79 12.45
C THR A 214 22.36 -8.33 13.87
N GLY A 215 21.41 -9.00 14.51
CA GLY A 215 21.08 -8.81 15.94
C GLY A 215 20.09 -7.67 16.26
N MET A 216 19.59 -6.93 15.27
CA MET A 216 18.58 -5.89 15.49
C MET A 216 17.17 -6.46 15.30
N ALA A 217 16.30 -6.28 16.29
CA ALA A 217 14.89 -6.69 16.18
C ALA A 217 14.09 -5.78 15.24
N PHE A 218 14.44 -4.49 15.16
CA PHE A 218 13.89 -3.51 14.23
C PHE A 218 14.89 -2.38 13.99
N THR A 219 14.74 -1.66 12.87
CA THR A 219 15.51 -0.43 12.57
C THR A 219 14.57 0.78 12.57
N SER A 220 15.12 1.99 12.75
CA SER A 220 14.34 3.23 12.64
C SER A 220 13.67 3.32 11.26
N PHE A 221 14.42 3.08 10.19
CA PHE A 221 13.87 3.12 8.84
C PHE A 221 12.84 2.02 8.58
N GLY A 222 13.06 0.80 9.07
CA GLY A 222 12.07 -0.28 9.00
C GLY A 222 10.77 0.07 9.74
N MET A 223 10.87 0.72 10.91
CA MET A 223 9.72 1.27 11.63
C MET A 223 9.02 2.36 10.82
N ALA A 224 9.78 3.21 10.11
CA ALA A 224 9.23 4.25 9.26
C ALA A 224 8.36 3.66 8.12
N LEU A 225 8.88 2.66 7.41
CA LEU A 225 8.13 1.96 6.36
C LEU A 225 6.90 1.24 6.92
N GLN A 226 7.05 0.53 8.05
CA GLN A 226 5.95 -0.18 8.69
C GLN A 226 4.83 0.78 9.08
N LYS A 227 5.16 1.91 9.71
CA LYS A 227 4.19 2.91 10.15
C LYS A 227 3.53 3.65 8.99
N PHE A 228 4.28 3.92 7.92
CA PHE A 228 3.71 4.43 6.69
C PHE A 228 2.65 3.47 6.11
N LEU A 229 2.92 2.16 6.06
CA LEU A 229 1.96 1.15 5.60
C LEU A 229 0.73 1.04 6.51
N LEU A 230 0.95 0.98 7.84
CA LEU A 230 -0.14 0.90 8.82
C LEU A 230 -1.10 2.10 8.74
N SER A 231 -0.63 3.27 8.32
CA SER A 231 -1.50 4.43 8.10
C SER A 231 -2.59 4.23 7.04
N PHE A 232 -2.43 3.25 6.14
CA PHE A 232 -3.46 2.86 5.16
C PHE A 232 -4.43 1.78 5.70
N HIS A 233 -4.22 1.32 6.93
CA HIS A 233 -5.03 0.31 7.62
C HIS A 233 -5.63 0.84 8.93
N ALA A 234 -5.48 2.13 9.20
CA ALA A 234 -6.01 2.79 10.38
C ALA A 234 -7.55 2.85 10.36
N TYR A 235 -8.19 2.86 11.53
CA TYR A 235 -9.64 3.00 11.65
C TYR A 235 -10.15 4.43 11.44
N GLY A 236 -9.27 5.43 11.59
CA GLY A 236 -9.65 6.83 11.44
C GLY A 236 -8.46 7.77 11.42
N TRP A 237 -8.75 9.06 11.21
CA TRP A 237 -7.72 10.09 10.99
C TRP A 237 -6.73 10.23 12.14
N SER A 238 -7.16 10.00 13.38
CA SER A 238 -6.31 10.17 14.56
C SER A 238 -5.18 9.13 14.58
N GLU A 239 -5.52 7.86 14.31
CA GLU A 239 -4.54 6.78 14.13
C GLU A 239 -3.64 7.05 12.92
N GLN A 240 -4.19 7.53 11.80
CA GLN A 240 -3.41 7.91 10.62
C GLN A 240 -2.37 8.99 10.94
N ILE A 241 -2.75 10.05 11.66
CA ILE A 241 -1.82 11.11 12.08
C ILE A 241 -0.72 10.54 12.98
N VAL A 242 -1.07 9.69 13.94
CA VAL A 242 -0.08 9.10 14.87
C VAL A 242 0.91 8.20 14.13
N ASP A 243 0.43 7.31 13.26
CA ASP A 243 1.28 6.40 12.50
C ASP A 243 2.16 7.16 11.50
N LEU A 244 1.61 8.10 10.74
CA LEU A 244 2.38 8.91 9.80
C LEU A 244 3.41 9.80 10.50
N ALA A 245 3.06 10.44 11.62
CA ALA A 245 4.02 11.23 12.38
C ALA A 245 5.14 10.37 12.95
N THR A 246 4.81 9.16 13.44
CA THR A 246 5.82 8.18 13.87
C THR A 246 6.72 7.76 12.71
N ALA A 247 6.16 7.56 11.52
CA ALA A 247 6.93 7.26 10.31
C ALA A 247 7.87 8.42 9.94
N PHE A 248 7.39 9.65 10.03
CA PHE A 248 8.15 10.86 9.78
C PHE A 248 9.33 11.02 10.73
N GLU A 249 9.08 10.84 12.03
CA GLU A 249 10.10 10.83 13.09
C GLU A 249 11.17 9.79 12.79
N ALA A 250 10.76 8.56 12.52
CA ALA A 250 11.66 7.44 12.29
C ALA A 250 12.48 7.58 11.00
N ALA A 251 11.96 8.30 9.99
CA ALA A 251 12.66 8.59 8.74
C ALA A 251 13.68 9.73 8.88
N LEU A 252 13.35 10.80 9.61
CA LEU A 252 14.10 12.06 9.57
C LEU A 252 14.75 12.50 10.89
N SER A 253 14.24 12.14 12.07
CA SER A 253 14.69 12.71 13.35
C SER A 253 16.06 12.21 13.81
N GLY A 254 16.39 10.96 13.48
CA GLY A 254 17.58 10.31 14.00
C GLY A 254 17.50 9.89 15.47
N LYS A 255 18.66 9.59 16.07
CA LYS A 255 18.78 9.03 17.45
C LYS A 255 18.59 10.04 18.58
N GLU A 256 18.78 11.33 18.31
CA GLU A 256 18.75 12.38 19.34
C GLU A 256 17.31 12.75 19.72
N LYS A 257 17.02 12.85 21.03
CA LYS A 257 15.65 13.00 21.58
C LYS A 257 15.25 14.43 21.95
N THR A 258 16.20 15.36 21.93
CA THR A 258 15.98 16.79 22.17
C THR A 258 15.54 17.47 20.88
N ASP A 259 14.65 18.46 21.00
CA ASP A 259 14.19 19.34 19.92
C ASP A 259 13.71 18.66 18.63
N VAL A 260 13.14 17.45 18.77
CA VAL A 260 12.68 16.61 17.64
C VAL A 260 11.80 17.39 16.67
N THR A 261 10.85 18.18 17.17
CA THR A 261 9.96 18.97 16.32
C THR A 261 10.73 19.97 15.45
N LEU A 262 11.64 20.75 16.02
CA LEU A 262 12.41 21.74 15.26
C LEU A 262 13.31 21.07 14.23
N ARG A 263 13.98 19.97 14.62
CA ARG A 263 14.82 19.18 13.72
C ARG A 263 14.01 18.64 12.54
N LEU A 264 12.84 18.07 12.78
CA LEU A 264 11.96 17.57 11.72
C LEU A 264 11.54 18.69 10.77
N LYS A 265 11.14 19.84 11.30
CA LYS A 265 10.77 21.01 10.49
C LYS A 265 11.93 21.45 9.59
N ILE A 266 13.15 21.56 10.13
CA ILE A 266 14.34 21.97 9.39
C ILE A 266 14.70 20.93 8.32
N ARG A 267 14.85 19.65 8.69
CA ARG A 267 15.25 18.57 7.76
C ARG A 267 14.25 18.41 6.63
N ALA A 268 12.95 18.37 6.93
CA ALA A 268 11.91 18.19 5.92
C ALA A 268 11.82 19.39 4.96
N SER A 269 11.71 20.61 5.48
CA SER A 269 11.60 21.81 4.64
C SER A 269 12.84 22.02 3.77
N THR A 270 14.00 21.65 4.28
CA THR A 270 15.27 21.71 3.57
C THR A 270 15.36 20.69 2.43
N LEU A 271 15.00 19.44 2.71
CA LEU A 271 15.21 18.33 1.79
C LEU A 271 14.12 18.23 0.72
N LEU A 272 12.88 18.58 1.06
CA LEU A 272 11.70 18.29 0.23
C LEU A 272 11.17 19.49 -0.54
N SER A 273 11.66 20.71 -0.28
CA SER A 273 11.10 21.92 -0.89
C SER A 273 11.29 21.98 -2.39
N THR A 274 10.23 22.39 -3.07
CA THR A 274 10.16 22.62 -4.51
C THR A 274 9.71 24.06 -4.80
N ALA A 275 9.61 24.43 -6.07
CA ALA A 275 9.08 25.75 -6.44
C ALA A 275 7.60 25.94 -6.05
N VAL A 276 6.82 24.86 -6.04
CA VAL A 276 5.38 24.87 -5.73
C VAL A 276 5.06 24.44 -4.30
N ASP A 277 6.07 23.99 -3.55
CA ASP A 277 5.97 23.61 -2.13
C ASP A 277 7.20 24.15 -1.37
N PRO A 278 7.22 25.47 -1.08
CA PRO A 278 8.39 26.16 -0.55
C PRO A 278 8.70 25.77 0.90
N THR A 279 9.96 26.01 1.29
CA THR A 279 10.51 25.71 2.63
C THR A 279 9.60 26.20 3.76
N GLU A 280 9.10 27.43 3.68
CA GLU A 280 8.26 28.03 4.73
C GLU A 280 6.95 27.26 4.93
N GLN A 281 6.28 26.83 3.85
CA GLN A 281 5.03 26.09 3.93
C GLN A 281 5.24 24.73 4.58
N ILE A 282 6.24 23.96 4.12
CA ILE A 282 6.59 22.67 4.71
C ILE A 282 6.94 22.84 6.20
N PHE A 283 7.73 23.86 6.53
CA PHE A 283 8.15 24.14 7.92
C PHE A 283 6.94 24.38 8.82
N ASN A 284 5.97 25.19 8.37
CA ASN A 284 4.77 25.51 9.14
C ASN A 284 3.81 24.30 9.24
N ASP A 285 3.57 23.59 8.14
CA ASP A 285 2.71 22.41 8.11
C ASP A 285 3.20 21.32 9.06
N VAL A 286 4.50 21.02 9.04
CA VAL A 286 5.10 20.05 9.97
C VAL A 286 4.87 20.49 11.42
N GLY A 287 4.99 21.79 11.71
CA GLY A 287 4.72 22.32 13.05
C GLY A 287 3.29 22.06 13.53
N VAL A 288 2.30 22.34 12.67
CA VAL A 288 0.87 22.12 12.97
C VAL A 288 0.58 20.64 13.19
N ILE A 289 0.99 19.79 12.24
CA ILE A 289 0.74 18.35 12.27
C ILE A 289 1.37 17.70 13.51
N TYR A 290 2.59 18.11 13.86
CA TYR A 290 3.28 17.57 15.02
C TYR A 290 2.65 18.05 16.33
N GLY A 291 2.10 19.27 16.36
CA GLY A 291 1.25 19.75 17.44
C GLY A 291 0.03 18.85 17.65
N LEU A 292 -0.67 18.49 16.55
CA LEU A 292 -1.81 17.56 16.59
C LEU A 292 -1.40 16.19 17.13
N ARG A 293 -0.31 15.60 16.63
CA ARG A 293 0.22 14.32 17.13
C ARG A 293 0.56 14.39 18.61
N SER A 294 1.20 15.47 19.07
CA SER A 294 1.55 15.65 20.48
C SER A 294 0.30 15.59 21.36
N THR A 295 -0.75 16.33 21.00
CA THR A 295 -2.03 16.29 21.73
C THR A 295 -2.64 14.90 21.74
N LEU A 296 -2.69 14.20 20.59
CA LEU A 296 -3.27 12.86 20.47
C LEU A 296 -2.54 11.82 21.32
N VAL A 297 -1.21 11.74 21.22
CA VAL A 297 -0.39 10.72 21.90
C VAL A 297 -0.37 10.93 23.42
N HIS A 298 -0.45 12.18 23.89
CA HIS A 298 -0.47 12.49 25.31
C HIS A 298 -1.88 12.50 25.92
N GLY A 299 -2.91 12.10 25.15
CA GLY A 299 -4.30 12.05 25.62
C GLY A 299 -4.90 13.42 25.94
N GLY A 300 -4.37 14.48 25.32
CA GLY A 300 -4.86 15.83 25.51
C GLY A 300 -6.28 16.00 24.94
N ALA A 301 -7.15 16.68 25.67
CA ALA A 301 -8.48 17.01 25.19
C ALA A 301 -8.42 18.17 24.19
N MET A 302 -9.09 18.02 23.04
CA MET A 302 -9.24 19.06 22.03
C MET A 302 -10.69 19.11 21.59
N THR A 303 -11.27 20.31 21.49
CA THR A 303 -12.61 20.47 20.91
C THR A 303 -12.55 20.36 19.39
N GLU A 304 -13.64 19.91 18.75
CA GLU A 304 -13.73 19.83 17.29
C GLU A 304 -13.41 21.18 16.62
N LYS A 305 -13.93 22.27 17.18
CA LYS A 305 -13.62 23.64 16.72
C LYS A 305 -12.13 23.97 16.78
N ALA A 306 -11.43 23.54 17.84
CA ALA A 306 -9.99 23.76 17.96
C ALA A 306 -9.20 22.89 16.96
N LEU A 307 -9.60 21.62 16.78
CA LEU A 307 -9.04 20.73 15.77
C LEU A 307 -9.13 21.34 14.37
N LEU A 308 -10.33 21.78 13.98
CA LEU A 308 -10.58 22.37 12.67
C LEU A 308 -9.81 23.67 12.47
N LYS A 309 -9.66 24.47 13.54
CA LYS A 309 -8.82 25.67 13.50
C LYS A 309 -7.36 25.34 13.19
N GLU A 310 -6.82 24.27 13.76
CA GLU A 310 -5.44 23.85 13.48
C GLU A 310 -5.31 23.21 12.08
N VAL A 311 -6.21 22.29 11.73
CA VAL A 311 -6.25 21.63 10.41
C VAL A 311 -6.31 22.65 9.27
N ARG A 312 -7.13 23.69 9.38
CA ARG A 312 -7.27 24.74 8.36
C ARG A 312 -6.03 25.65 8.22
N LYS A 313 -5.01 25.53 9.07
CA LYS A 313 -3.72 26.24 8.88
C LYS A 313 -2.79 25.51 7.90
N ILE A 314 -3.08 24.25 7.60
CA ILE A 314 -2.23 23.43 6.73
C ILE A 314 -2.37 23.93 5.30
N SER A 315 -1.23 24.20 4.64
CA SER A 315 -1.16 24.90 3.37
C SER A 315 -1.94 24.25 2.22
N THR A 316 -2.12 22.93 2.26
CA THR A 316 -2.82 22.16 1.23
C THR A 316 -4.30 21.90 1.54
N VAL A 317 -4.85 22.50 2.60
CA VAL A 317 -6.27 22.41 2.93
C VAL A 317 -7.00 23.57 2.26
N PRO A 318 -7.87 23.32 1.26
CA PRO A 318 -8.62 24.39 0.61
C PRO A 318 -9.55 25.14 1.56
N ASP A 319 -9.75 26.43 1.31
CA ASP A 319 -10.72 27.23 2.05
C ASP A 319 -12.17 26.80 1.76
N GLY A 320 -13.05 26.94 2.75
CA GLY A 320 -14.50 26.76 2.58
C GLY A 320 -14.99 25.31 2.41
N ILE A 321 -14.11 24.30 2.44
CA ILE A 321 -14.53 22.91 2.33
C ILE A 321 -15.17 22.37 3.63
N PRO A 322 -16.03 21.33 3.53
CA PRO A 322 -16.56 20.60 4.67
C PRO A 322 -15.47 20.07 5.62
N ASP A 323 -15.81 19.99 6.91
CA ASP A 323 -14.86 19.67 7.98
C ASP A 323 -14.19 18.29 7.83
N GLY A 324 -14.94 17.26 7.43
CA GLY A 324 -14.37 15.93 7.16
C GLY A 324 -13.36 15.93 6.01
N LEU A 325 -13.59 16.74 4.97
CA LEU A 325 -12.66 16.89 3.86
C LEU A 325 -11.40 17.67 4.28
N ALA A 326 -11.53 18.67 5.13
CA ALA A 326 -10.39 19.40 5.66
C ALA A 326 -9.44 18.48 6.43
N ILE A 327 -9.98 17.58 7.27
CA ILE A 327 -9.19 16.57 7.98
C ILE A 327 -8.53 15.60 6.99
N ALA A 328 -9.26 15.15 5.97
CA ALA A 328 -8.70 14.27 4.94
C ALA A 328 -7.50 14.90 4.23
N HIS A 329 -7.60 16.17 3.80
CA HIS A 329 -6.50 16.90 3.18
C HIS A 329 -5.29 17.09 4.11
N ALA A 330 -5.51 17.29 5.41
CA ALA A 330 -4.43 17.35 6.39
C ALA A 330 -3.68 16.01 6.52
N VAL A 331 -4.41 14.89 6.53
CA VAL A 331 -3.81 13.55 6.52
C VAL A 331 -3.05 13.31 5.21
N GLU A 332 -3.62 13.68 4.06
CA GLU A 332 -2.94 13.58 2.77
C GLU A 332 -1.64 14.39 2.73
N ARG A 333 -1.63 15.60 3.28
CA ARG A 333 -0.44 16.43 3.38
C ARG A 333 0.66 15.74 4.16
N LEU A 334 0.34 15.23 5.35
CA LEU A 334 1.31 14.50 6.15
C LEU A 334 1.79 13.24 5.42
N ARG A 335 0.89 12.50 4.78
CA ARG A 335 1.22 11.31 4.00
C ARG A 335 2.21 11.64 2.88
N ASP A 336 2.01 12.74 2.17
CA ASP A 336 2.92 13.18 1.12
C ASP A 336 4.30 13.60 1.67
N LEU A 337 4.34 14.35 2.78
CA LEU A 337 5.60 14.71 3.44
C LEU A 337 6.39 13.46 3.87
N VAL A 338 5.71 12.47 4.46
CA VAL A 338 6.31 11.19 4.84
C VAL A 338 6.79 10.43 3.61
N ARG A 339 5.94 10.32 2.58
CA ARG A 339 6.26 9.64 1.32
C ARG A 339 7.53 10.19 0.69
N ARG A 340 7.62 11.52 0.50
CA ARG A 340 8.81 12.17 -0.08
C ARG A 340 10.03 12.05 0.83
N SER A 341 9.84 12.06 2.15
CA SER A 341 10.95 11.81 3.09
C SER A 341 11.51 10.41 2.97
N LEU A 342 10.64 9.39 2.89
CA LEU A 342 11.06 8.01 2.69
C LEU A 342 11.80 7.85 1.36
N LEU A 343 11.29 8.42 0.27
CA LEU A 343 11.97 8.42 -1.03
C LEU A 343 13.35 9.08 -0.96
N ALA A 344 13.43 10.28 -0.38
CA ALA A 344 14.69 10.99 -0.24
C ALA A 344 15.69 10.19 0.60
N ARG A 345 15.24 9.56 1.70
CA ARG A 345 16.08 8.71 2.55
C ARG A 345 16.58 7.46 1.82
N ILE A 346 15.72 6.80 1.02
CA ILE A 346 16.12 5.65 0.18
C ILE A 346 17.21 6.09 -0.80
N CYS A 347 16.96 7.15 -1.55
CA CYS A 347 17.87 7.59 -2.60
C CYS A 347 19.22 8.06 -2.07
N LEU A 348 19.24 8.83 -0.96
CA LEU A 348 20.49 9.29 -0.33
C LEU A 348 21.32 8.18 0.33
N ALA A 349 20.70 7.02 0.57
CA ALA A 349 21.33 5.86 1.20
C ALA A 349 21.70 4.75 0.21
N ALA A 350 21.16 4.76 -1.00
CA ALA A 350 21.30 3.67 -1.97
C ALA A 350 22.61 3.69 -2.79
N ASP A 351 23.32 4.82 -2.81
CA ASP A 351 24.56 5.00 -3.57
C ASP A 351 25.78 4.34 -2.90
N ASP A 352 26.83 4.06 -3.67
CA ASP A 352 28.10 3.48 -3.19
C ASP A 352 28.83 4.41 -2.20
N ALA A 353 28.65 5.72 -2.37
CA ALA A 353 29.12 6.77 -1.48
C ALA A 353 27.91 7.52 -0.88
N PRO A 354 27.16 6.90 0.05
CA PRO A 354 25.88 7.42 0.49
C PRO A 354 26.06 8.74 1.24
N LEU A 355 25.32 9.77 0.82
CA LEU A 355 25.29 11.08 1.49
C LEU A 355 24.66 10.97 2.89
N TRP A 356 23.69 10.07 3.06
CA TRP A 356 23.02 9.86 4.33
C TRP A 356 22.59 8.39 4.51
N LEU A 357 23.42 7.60 5.19
CA LEU A 357 23.08 6.22 5.59
C LEU A 357 21.83 6.16 6.48
N LEU A 358 21.10 5.04 6.43
CA LEU A 358 19.84 4.88 7.17
C LEU A 358 19.97 4.89 8.71
N ASP A 359 21.16 4.65 9.27
CA ASP A 359 21.48 4.69 10.71
C ASP A 359 22.47 5.77 11.15
N ALA A 360 22.98 6.54 10.19
CA ALA A 360 23.87 7.65 10.48
C ALA A 360 23.06 8.93 10.65
N ASP A 361 23.35 9.68 11.71
CA ASP A 361 22.79 11.02 11.93
C ASP A 361 23.88 12.09 12.07
N THR A 362 25.14 11.66 12.10
CA THR A 362 26.28 12.55 12.32
C THR A 362 26.44 13.49 11.14
N GLY A 363 26.45 14.80 11.42
CA GLY A 363 26.69 15.84 10.40
C GLY A 363 25.49 16.18 9.53
N VAL A 364 24.35 15.51 9.70
CA VAL A 364 23.13 15.80 8.92
C VAL A 364 22.67 17.24 9.16
N ASP A 365 22.50 17.65 10.42
CA ASP A 365 22.00 19.01 10.72
C ASP A 365 22.97 20.10 10.25
N ALA A 366 24.28 19.85 10.35
CA ALA A 366 25.29 20.75 9.80
C ALA A 366 25.20 20.86 8.26
N ALA A 367 24.92 19.76 7.57
CA ALA A 367 24.71 19.75 6.12
C ALA A 367 23.41 20.48 5.71
N MET A 368 22.37 20.46 6.55
CA MET A 368 21.10 21.15 6.27
C MET A 368 21.20 22.67 6.44
N VAL A 369 22.09 23.14 7.31
CA VAL A 369 22.33 24.59 7.52
C VAL A 369 23.18 25.17 6.40
N ASP A 370 24.15 24.42 5.88
CA ASP A 370 25.03 24.85 4.78
C ASP A 370 24.29 24.90 3.43
N ASP A 371 24.30 26.06 2.77
CA ASP A 371 23.55 26.31 1.54
C ASP A 371 23.94 25.38 0.39
N LEU A 372 25.24 25.12 0.23
CA LEU A 372 25.78 24.31 -0.86
C LEU A 372 25.45 22.83 -0.64
N ARG A 373 25.67 22.31 0.57
CA ARG A 373 25.37 20.92 0.93
C ARG A 373 23.87 20.64 0.88
N ARG A 374 23.05 21.54 1.41
CA ARG A 374 21.58 21.47 1.31
C ARG A 374 21.12 21.32 -0.14
N LYS A 375 21.65 22.16 -1.04
CA LYS A 375 21.32 22.10 -2.46
C LYS A 375 21.77 20.76 -3.07
N THR A 376 23.01 20.37 -2.80
CA THR A 376 23.60 19.11 -3.28
C THR A 376 22.76 17.89 -2.87
N TRP A 377 22.33 17.82 -1.61
CA TRP A 377 21.52 16.71 -1.11
C TRP A 377 20.16 16.67 -1.78
N ARG A 378 19.52 17.83 -1.98
CA ARG A 378 18.23 17.93 -2.67
C ARG A 378 18.31 17.49 -4.13
N GLU A 379 19.37 17.88 -4.83
CA GLU A 379 19.61 17.48 -6.22
C GLU A 379 19.90 15.99 -6.30
N ALA A 380 20.76 15.46 -5.42
CA ALA A 380 21.17 14.06 -5.43
C ALA A 380 19.99 13.07 -5.38
N TRP A 381 19.05 13.23 -4.44
CA TRP A 381 17.92 12.29 -4.35
C TRP A 381 16.94 12.41 -5.52
N ARG A 382 16.83 13.60 -6.12
CA ARG A 382 16.02 13.82 -7.32
C ARG A 382 16.69 13.20 -8.54
N ASP A 383 18.00 13.30 -8.66
CA ASP A 383 18.78 12.67 -9.73
C ASP A 383 18.71 11.14 -9.65
N THR A 384 18.79 10.57 -8.44
CA THR A 384 18.57 9.14 -8.23
C THR A 384 17.16 8.72 -8.67
N LEU A 385 16.11 9.48 -8.34
CA LEU A 385 14.76 9.20 -8.84
C LEU A 385 14.65 9.35 -10.35
N ASN A 386 15.32 10.33 -10.94
CA ASN A 386 15.36 10.51 -12.38
C ASN A 386 16.04 9.32 -13.09
N SER A 387 17.03 8.69 -12.47
CA SER A 387 17.71 7.50 -13.02
C SER A 387 16.78 6.28 -13.17
N ILE A 388 15.66 6.25 -12.44
CA ILE A 388 14.61 5.23 -12.57
C ILE A 388 13.34 5.80 -13.21
N ASP A 389 13.42 6.95 -13.90
CA ASP A 389 12.31 7.65 -14.54
C ASP A 389 11.14 8.01 -13.59
N ALA A 390 11.46 8.30 -12.33
CA ALA A 390 10.49 8.60 -11.27
C ALA A 390 10.64 10.02 -10.69
N LEU A 391 11.20 10.98 -11.44
CA LEU A 391 11.44 12.34 -10.94
C LEU A 391 10.15 13.01 -10.44
N ALA A 392 9.01 12.79 -11.12
CA ALA A 392 7.72 13.35 -10.73
C ALA A 392 7.28 12.91 -9.32
N SER A 393 7.77 11.77 -8.80
CA SER A 393 7.51 11.33 -7.43
C SER A 393 8.14 12.24 -6.38
N ALA A 394 9.13 13.06 -6.74
CA ALA A 394 9.77 13.99 -5.83
C ALA A 394 8.92 15.24 -5.53
N ASP A 395 7.94 15.53 -6.38
CA ASP A 395 7.12 16.73 -6.30
C ASP A 395 5.84 16.46 -5.49
N PRO A 396 5.25 17.51 -4.87
CA PRO A 396 3.96 17.35 -4.21
C PRO A 396 2.89 16.95 -5.23
N PRO A 397 1.82 16.25 -4.80
CA PRO A 397 0.68 15.98 -5.67
C PRO A 397 0.13 17.28 -6.26
N LEU A 398 -0.12 17.29 -7.57
CA LEU A 398 -0.89 18.36 -8.19
C LEU A 398 -2.33 18.34 -7.63
N ALA A 399 -2.86 19.54 -7.39
CA ALA A 399 -4.19 19.76 -6.84
C ALA A 399 -5.29 19.36 -7.83
#